data_AF-A0A1B7SJC6-F1
#
_entry.id   AF-A0A1B7SJC6-F1
#
_cell.length_a   1.000
_cell.length_b   1.000
_cell.length_c   1.000
_cell.angle_alpha   90.00
_cell.angle_beta   90.00
_cell.angle_gamma   90.00
#
_symmetry.space_group_name_H-M   'P 1'
#
loop_
_entity.id
_entity.type
_entity.pdbx_description
1 polymer ?
#
loop_
_entity_poly.entity_id
_entity_poly.type
_entity_poly.pdbx_seq_one_letter_code
_entity_poly.pdbx_strand_id
1 'polypeptide(L)'
;MSVEELKNQGNQAFKAGNYKESVRIYNSAIMLDPGNAVLYSNKAMAYIKLKDWHGTLATCNQALSSTEPDDKTKIKLLWRKSIALQELDRFSEAKDALQKAIQLDPNNKTLTQDLESLEDKIKQLDAELIEIPIQFADSLPPKYMPRKKFFKVEESDIPPVPELERFPRSPTALFLSELSKKQPSEREQYYKYVLQMDSSVYTGLFERSGLDSNFLEFYVEAATNYLASSDDRFLENIIKHLEAFVKTPRFSIASMFISTSQVDTLFNLLKAKTAKDLRSIWT
;
A
#
# COMPACT_ATOMS: atom_id res chain seq x y z
N MET A 1 -25.69 -14.94 27.72
CA MET A 1 -26.56 -13.97 27.03
C MET A 1 -26.72 -14.42 25.60
N SER A 2 -27.95 -14.44 25.10
CA SER A 2 -28.24 -14.74 23.70
C SER A 2 -27.87 -13.56 22.80
N VAL A 3 -27.72 -13.81 21.49
CA VAL A 3 -27.47 -12.77 20.47
C VAL A 3 -28.61 -11.74 20.49
N GLU A 4 -29.85 -12.19 20.67
CA GLU A 4 -31.04 -11.33 20.73
C GLU A 4 -31.04 -10.43 21.97
N GLU A 5 -30.66 -10.95 23.14
CA GLU A 5 -30.47 -10.16 24.35
C GLU A 5 -29.40 -9.08 24.17
N LEU A 6 -28.25 -9.43 23.60
CA LEU A 6 -27.18 -8.46 23.35
C LEU A 6 -27.59 -7.41 22.32
N LYS A 7 -28.30 -7.79 21.26
CA LYS A 7 -28.89 -6.85 20.30
C LYS A 7 -29.81 -5.86 21.01
N ASN A 8 -30.68 -6.35 21.89
CA ASN A 8 -31.63 -5.51 22.62
C ASN A 8 -30.93 -4.60 23.64
N GLN A 9 -29.91 -5.09 24.34
CA GLN A 9 -29.06 -4.26 25.22
C GLN A 9 -28.31 -3.18 24.43
N GLY A 10 -27.75 -3.52 23.26
CA GLY A 10 -27.08 -2.57 22.38
C GLY A 10 -28.02 -1.48 21.88
N ASN A 11 -29.26 -1.85 21.55
CA ASN A 11 -30.32 -0.92 21.16
C ASN A 11 -30.74 -0.01 22.33
N GLN A 12 -30.82 -0.54 23.55
CA GLN A 12 -31.12 0.26 24.75
C GLN A 12 -30.00 1.27 25.03
N ALA A 13 -28.73 0.84 24.98
CA ALA A 13 -27.58 1.72 25.12
C ALA A 13 -27.55 2.80 24.02
N PHE A 14 -27.90 2.45 22.78
CA PHE A 14 -28.02 3.41 21.69
C PHE A 14 -29.10 4.47 21.96
N LYS A 15 -30.28 4.04 22.42
CA LYS A 15 -31.39 4.95 22.77
C LYS A 15 -31.04 5.84 23.96
N ALA A 16 -30.25 5.35 24.90
CA ALA A 16 -29.75 6.11 26.03
C ALA A 16 -28.63 7.12 25.67
N GLY A 17 -28.22 7.20 24.40
CA GLY A 17 -27.13 8.07 23.95
C GLY A 17 -25.72 7.55 24.26
N ASN A 18 -25.61 6.37 24.87
CA ASN A 18 -24.34 5.73 25.21
C ASN A 18 -23.78 4.96 24.00
N TYR A 19 -23.41 5.70 22.95
CA TYR A 19 -23.02 5.10 21.66
C TYR A 19 -21.74 4.27 21.73
N LYS A 20 -20.75 4.66 22.55
CA LYS A 20 -19.52 3.85 22.75
C LYS A 20 -19.82 2.49 23.36
N GLU A 21 -20.70 2.47 24.37
CA GLU A 21 -21.12 1.22 25.01
C GLU A 21 -21.99 0.38 24.08
N SER A 22 -22.87 1.03 23.31
CA SER A 22 -23.64 0.37 22.25
C SER A 22 -22.74 -0.35 21.24
N VAL A 23 -21.67 0.29 20.77
CA VAL A 23 -20.66 -0.34 19.89
C VAL A 23 -20.02 -1.55 20.56
N ARG A 24 -19.63 -1.44 21.84
CA ARG A 24 -19.03 -2.54 22.60
C ARG A 24 -19.97 -3.75 22.68
N ILE A 25 -21.24 -3.49 22.99
CA ILE A 25 -22.27 -4.54 23.08
C ILE A 25 -22.53 -5.18 21.70
N TYR A 26 -22.61 -4.38 20.63
CA TYR A 26 -22.76 -4.93 19.28
C TYR A 26 -21.54 -5.74 18.85
N ASN A 27 -20.31 -5.36 19.23
CA ASN A 27 -19.13 -6.19 18.98
C ASN A 27 -19.25 -7.55 19.66
N SER A 28 -19.70 -7.60 20.92
CA SER A 28 -19.97 -8.87 21.60
C SER A 28 -21.07 -9.68 20.91
N ALA A 29 -22.12 -9.03 20.39
CA ALA A 29 -23.17 -9.72 19.63
C ALA A 29 -22.65 -10.29 18.30
N ILE A 30 -21.83 -9.52 17.58
CA ILE A 30 -21.21 -9.94 16.31
C ILE A 30 -20.23 -11.10 16.51
N MET A 31 -19.51 -11.15 17.64
CA MET A 31 -18.64 -12.30 17.95
C MET A 31 -19.43 -13.60 18.11
N LEU A 32 -20.69 -13.53 18.56
CA LEU A 32 -21.55 -14.70 18.72
C LEU A 32 -22.28 -15.07 17.42
N ASP A 33 -22.63 -14.08 16.60
CA ASP A 33 -23.29 -14.27 15.31
C ASP A 33 -22.67 -13.36 14.23
N PRO A 34 -21.54 -13.79 13.64
CA PRO A 34 -20.81 -12.99 12.66
C PRO A 34 -21.56 -12.81 11.33
N GLY A 35 -22.57 -13.63 11.05
CA GLY A 35 -23.35 -13.61 9.81
C GLY A 35 -24.50 -12.60 9.83
N ASN A 36 -24.79 -12.00 10.98
CA ASN A 36 -25.96 -11.15 11.15
C ASN A 36 -25.72 -9.69 10.75
N ALA A 37 -26.04 -9.37 9.50
CA ALA A 37 -25.89 -8.05 8.91
C ALA A 37 -26.59 -6.92 9.71
N VAL A 38 -27.68 -7.23 10.43
CA VAL A 38 -28.43 -6.25 11.21
C VAL A 38 -27.57 -5.69 12.35
N LEU A 39 -26.75 -6.54 12.98
CA LEU A 39 -25.84 -6.12 14.06
C LEU A 39 -24.78 -5.14 13.54
N TYR A 40 -24.19 -5.42 12.38
CA TYR A 40 -23.24 -4.51 11.74
C TYR A 40 -23.90 -3.21 11.33
N SER A 41 -25.13 -3.28 10.80
CA SER A 41 -25.89 -2.09 10.47
C SER A 41 -26.01 -1.22 11.73
N ASN A 42 -26.55 -1.76 12.83
CA ASN A 42 -26.75 -0.99 14.07
C ASN A 42 -25.45 -0.44 14.66
N LYS A 43 -24.36 -1.21 14.60
CA LYS A 43 -23.01 -0.75 14.96
C LYS A 43 -22.55 0.43 14.09
N ALA A 44 -22.75 0.37 12.77
CA ALA A 44 -22.40 1.46 11.87
C ALA A 44 -23.18 2.75 12.19
N MET A 45 -24.46 2.65 12.57
CA MET A 45 -25.23 3.81 13.03
C MET A 45 -24.71 4.38 14.36
N ALA A 46 -24.26 3.52 15.28
CA ALA A 46 -23.60 3.97 16.50
C ALA A 46 -22.29 4.72 16.22
N TYR A 47 -21.50 4.28 15.24
CA TYR A 47 -20.31 5.01 14.80
C TYR A 47 -20.64 6.35 14.13
N ILE A 48 -21.70 6.43 13.30
CA ILE A 48 -22.19 7.70 12.75
C ILE A 48 -22.53 8.69 13.87
N LYS A 49 -23.20 8.23 14.93
CA LYS A 49 -23.51 9.09 16.10
C LYS A 49 -22.28 9.53 16.87
N LEU A 50 -21.19 8.76 16.80
CA LEU A 50 -19.88 9.13 17.35
C LEU A 50 -19.05 10.01 16.40
N LYS A 51 -19.55 10.29 15.18
CA LYS A 51 -18.79 10.91 14.08
C LYS A 51 -17.50 10.16 13.72
N ASP A 52 -17.49 8.84 13.97
CA ASP A 52 -16.40 7.97 13.54
C ASP A 52 -16.69 7.45 12.13
N TRP A 53 -16.31 8.26 11.14
CA TRP A 53 -16.59 7.98 9.73
C TRP A 53 -15.79 6.77 9.22
N HIS A 54 -14.52 6.64 9.63
CA HIS A 54 -13.69 5.50 9.27
C HIS A 54 -14.21 4.18 9.85
N GLY A 55 -14.60 4.18 11.14
CA GLY A 55 -15.22 3.03 11.79
C GLY A 55 -16.56 2.64 11.14
N THR A 56 -17.34 3.62 10.71
CA THR A 56 -18.57 3.42 9.93
C THR A 56 -18.27 2.72 8.60
N LEU A 57 -17.32 3.23 7.81
CA LEU A 57 -16.95 2.63 6.52
C LEU A 57 -16.43 1.20 6.66
N ALA A 58 -15.54 0.96 7.63
CA ALA A 58 -15.00 -0.37 7.89
C ALA A 58 -16.12 -1.36 8.24
N THR A 59 -17.04 -0.96 9.12
CA THR A 59 -18.17 -1.79 9.55
C THR A 59 -19.13 -2.07 8.40
N CYS A 60 -19.47 -1.06 7.59
CA CYS A 60 -20.36 -1.24 6.43
C CYS A 60 -19.73 -2.13 5.35
N ASN A 61 -18.44 -1.94 5.04
CA ASN A 61 -17.74 -2.76 4.06
C ASN A 61 -17.64 -4.21 4.52
N GLN A 62 -17.29 -4.44 5.79
CA GLN A 62 -17.24 -5.78 6.38
C GLN A 62 -18.61 -6.47 6.30
N ALA A 63 -19.69 -5.75 6.64
CA ALA A 63 -21.03 -6.31 6.54
C ALA A 63 -21.39 -6.71 5.10
N LEU A 64 -21.13 -5.82 4.14
CA LEU A 64 -21.43 -6.06 2.73
C LEU A 64 -20.55 -7.15 2.10
N SER A 65 -19.36 -7.44 2.64
CA SER A 65 -18.46 -8.48 2.14
C SER A 65 -18.61 -9.84 2.81
N SER A 66 -18.98 -9.85 4.09
CA SER A 66 -18.87 -11.03 4.95
C SER A 66 -20.21 -11.57 5.43
N THR A 67 -21.31 -10.90 5.08
CA THR A 67 -22.66 -11.33 5.39
C THR A 67 -23.51 -11.37 4.13
N GLU A 68 -24.58 -12.14 4.14
CA GLU A 68 -25.63 -12.13 3.12
C GLU A 68 -26.82 -11.29 3.63
N PRO A 69 -26.75 -9.94 3.59
CA PRO A 69 -27.82 -9.09 4.08
C PRO A 69 -29.06 -9.23 3.20
N ASP A 70 -30.23 -9.21 3.83
CA ASP A 70 -31.49 -8.96 3.13
C ASP A 70 -31.47 -7.57 2.47
N ASP A 71 -32.27 -7.38 1.41
CA ASP A 71 -32.27 -6.15 0.63
C ASP A 71 -32.49 -4.90 1.50
N LYS A 72 -33.36 -4.98 2.51
CA LYS A 72 -33.61 -3.86 3.43
C LYS A 72 -32.40 -3.50 4.27
N THR A 73 -31.67 -4.50 4.77
CA THR A 73 -30.43 -4.25 5.55
C THR A 73 -29.31 -3.77 4.65
N LYS A 74 -29.22 -4.29 3.42
CA LYS A 74 -28.25 -3.88 2.40
C LYS A 74 -28.43 -2.41 2.03
N ILE A 75 -29.68 -1.97 1.80
CA ILE A 75 -30.02 -0.57 1.56
C ILE A 75 -29.57 0.32 2.73
N LYS A 76 -29.87 -0.08 3.98
CA LYS A 76 -29.44 0.68 5.18
C LYS A 76 -27.93 0.78 5.30
N LEU A 77 -27.20 -0.29 4.99
CA LEU A 77 -25.73 -0.31 5.03
C LEU A 77 -25.13 0.60 3.95
N LEU A 78 -25.66 0.56 2.73
CA LEU A 78 -25.22 1.41 1.62
C LEU A 78 -25.50 2.90 1.91
N TRP A 79 -26.67 3.21 2.47
CA TRP A 79 -27.00 4.57 2.90
C TRP A 79 -26.12 5.07 4.05
N ARG A 80 -25.83 4.22 5.05
CA ARG A 80 -24.88 4.58 6.13
C ARG A 80 -23.46 4.78 5.61
N LYS A 81 -23.06 3.98 4.60
CA LYS A 81 -21.78 4.12 3.91
C LYS A 81 -21.70 5.43 3.14
N SER A 82 -22.77 5.85 2.43
CA SER A 82 -22.77 7.11 1.69
C SER A 82 -22.62 8.31 2.61
N ILE A 83 -23.30 8.32 3.77
CA ILE A 83 -23.13 9.38 4.79
C ILE A 83 -21.67 9.51 5.22
N ALA A 84 -21.03 8.39 5.58
CA ALA A 84 -19.63 8.43 6.01
C ALA A 84 -18.67 8.84 4.88
N LEU A 85 -18.97 8.51 3.62
CA LEU A 85 -18.18 8.95 2.47
C LEU A 85 -18.34 10.45 2.20
N GLN A 86 -19.56 10.99 2.36
CA GLN A 86 -19.82 12.43 2.21
C GLN A 86 -19.06 13.26 3.24
N GLU A 87 -18.97 12.79 4.48
CA GLU A 87 -18.23 13.45 5.57
C GLU A 87 -16.70 13.31 5.43
N LEU A 88 -16.24 12.40 4.57
CA LEU A 88 -14.83 12.22 4.22
C LEU A 88 -14.48 12.86 2.87
N ASP A 89 -15.36 13.70 2.31
CA ASP A 89 -15.23 14.36 1.01
C ASP A 89 -15.01 13.40 -0.18
N ARG A 90 -15.41 12.13 -0.04
CA ARG A 90 -15.33 11.09 -1.08
C ARG A 90 -16.65 11.01 -1.84
N PHE A 91 -17.02 12.11 -2.50
CA PHE A 91 -18.34 12.29 -3.10
C PHE A 91 -18.66 11.33 -4.24
N SER A 92 -17.68 10.95 -5.06
CA SER A 92 -17.86 9.97 -6.14
C SER A 92 -18.28 8.60 -5.62
N GLU A 93 -17.58 8.09 -4.61
CA GLU A 93 -17.92 6.81 -3.99
C GLU A 93 -19.24 6.86 -3.20
N ALA A 94 -19.56 8.03 -2.62
CA ALA A 94 -20.84 8.23 -1.95
C ALA A 94 -22.01 8.12 -2.95
N LYS A 95 -21.84 8.69 -4.15
CA LYS A 95 -22.79 8.60 -5.25
C LYS A 95 -23.00 7.14 -5.68
N ASP A 96 -21.93 6.39 -5.88
CA ASP A 96 -21.99 4.98 -6.23
C ASP A 96 -22.75 4.14 -5.19
N ALA A 97 -22.53 4.44 -3.89
CA ALA A 97 -23.21 3.75 -2.81
C ALA A 97 -24.74 4.04 -2.81
N LEU A 98 -25.14 5.29 -3.02
CA LEU A 98 -26.55 5.67 -3.14
C LEU A 98 -27.21 5.07 -4.39
N GLN A 99 -26.54 5.08 -5.54
CA GLN A 99 -27.04 4.46 -6.77
C GLN A 99 -27.29 2.96 -6.59
N LYS A 100 -26.35 2.25 -5.94
CA LYS A 100 -26.53 0.83 -5.58
C LYS A 100 -27.72 0.62 -4.63
N ALA A 101 -27.97 1.54 -3.70
CA ALA A 101 -29.12 1.47 -2.81
C ALA A 101 -30.44 1.68 -3.58
N ILE A 102 -30.49 2.63 -4.51
CA ILE A 102 -31.66 2.91 -5.36
C ILE A 102 -31.96 1.74 -6.31
N GLN A 103 -30.94 1.06 -6.82
CA GLN A 103 -31.15 -0.15 -7.64
C GLN A 103 -31.89 -1.25 -6.88
N LEU A 104 -31.70 -1.34 -5.56
CA LEU A 104 -32.39 -2.32 -4.70
C LEU A 104 -33.81 -1.88 -4.31
N ASP A 105 -34.05 -0.57 -4.16
CA ASP A 105 -35.38 -0.01 -3.89
C ASP A 105 -35.61 1.28 -4.70
N PRO A 106 -36.07 1.15 -5.97
CA PRO A 106 -36.25 2.30 -6.87
C PRO A 106 -37.35 3.27 -6.43
N ASN A 107 -38.27 2.82 -5.57
CA ASN A 107 -39.40 3.63 -5.10
C ASN A 107 -39.07 4.45 -3.84
N ASN A 108 -37.84 4.35 -3.34
CA ASN A 108 -37.43 5.03 -2.13
C ASN A 108 -37.13 6.51 -2.37
N LYS A 109 -38.13 7.36 -2.09
CA LYS A 109 -37.99 8.82 -2.25
C LYS A 109 -36.86 9.43 -1.44
N THR A 110 -36.54 8.87 -0.26
CA THR A 110 -35.45 9.37 0.58
C THR A 110 -34.10 9.17 -0.09
N LEU A 111 -33.84 8.00 -0.68
CA LEU A 111 -32.58 7.73 -1.37
C LEU A 111 -32.40 8.61 -2.61
N THR A 112 -33.48 8.85 -3.37
CA THR A 112 -33.43 9.74 -4.54
C THR A 112 -33.17 11.19 -4.12
N GLN A 113 -33.78 11.65 -3.02
CA GLN A 113 -33.54 12.99 -2.47
C GLN A 113 -32.09 13.14 -1.97
N ASP A 114 -31.56 12.13 -1.27
CA ASP A 114 -30.17 12.14 -0.80
C ASP A 114 -29.17 12.14 -1.96
N LEU A 115 -29.49 11.46 -3.07
CA LEU A 115 -28.68 11.47 -4.28
C LEU A 115 -28.71 12.83 -4.98
N GLU A 116 -29.89 13.43 -5.15
CA GLU A 116 -30.06 14.76 -5.74
C GLU A 116 -29.31 15.82 -4.92
N SER A 117 -29.46 15.80 -3.60
CA SER A 117 -28.73 16.72 -2.70
C SER A 117 -27.21 16.54 -2.79
N LEU A 118 -26.72 15.31 -2.99
CA LEU A 118 -25.30 15.05 -3.20
C LEU A 118 -24.81 15.60 -4.54
N GLU A 119 -25.58 15.41 -5.61
CA GLU A 119 -25.25 15.93 -6.94
C GLU A 119 -25.21 17.46 -6.97
N ASP A 120 -26.15 18.11 -6.30
CA ASP A 120 -26.15 19.57 -6.12
C ASP A 120 -24.90 20.04 -5.36
N LYS A 121 -24.51 19.32 -4.30
CA LYS A 121 -23.29 19.62 -3.54
C LYS A 121 -22.03 19.46 -4.39
N ILE A 122 -21.94 18.39 -5.19
CA ILE A 122 -20.82 18.19 -6.12
C ILE A 122 -20.76 19.35 -7.13
N LYS A 123 -21.90 19.71 -7.73
CA LYS A 123 -21.99 20.81 -8.69
C LYS A 123 -21.61 22.16 -8.07
N GLN A 124 -21.98 22.40 -6.81
CA GLN A 124 -21.56 23.61 -6.10
C GLN A 124 -20.04 23.63 -5.88
N LEU A 125 -19.45 22.51 -5.46
CA LEU A 125 -17.99 22.40 -5.29
C LEU A 125 -17.24 22.59 -6.63
N ASP A 126 -17.77 22.03 -7.72
CA ASP A 126 -17.23 22.21 -9.06
C ASP A 126 -17.36 23.67 -9.55
N ALA A 127 -18.40 24.39 -9.13
CA ALA A 127 -18.57 25.81 -9.44
C ALA A 127 -17.69 26.73 -8.58
N GLU A 128 -17.35 26.31 -7.36
CA GLU A 128 -16.40 27.01 -6.47
C GLU A 128 -14.94 26.79 -6.89
N LEU A 129 -14.65 25.72 -7.64
CA LEU A 129 -13.41 25.54 -8.37
C LEU A 129 -13.30 26.61 -9.47
N ILE A 130 -12.78 27.78 -9.08
CA ILE A 130 -12.36 28.82 -10.03
C ILE A 130 -11.32 28.18 -10.95
N GLU A 131 -11.64 28.03 -12.23
CA GLU A 131 -10.63 27.86 -13.27
C GLU A 131 -9.73 29.10 -13.21
N ILE A 132 -8.60 29.01 -12.51
CA ILE A 132 -7.55 30.00 -12.64
C ILE A 132 -7.03 29.78 -14.06
N PRO A 133 -7.26 30.70 -15.01
CA PRO A 133 -6.66 30.55 -16.32
C PRO A 133 -5.14 30.52 -16.08
N ILE A 134 -4.52 29.39 -16.40
CA ILE A 134 -3.07 29.31 -16.50
C ILE A 134 -2.70 30.19 -17.68
N GLN A 135 -2.49 31.48 -17.43
CA GLN A 135 -1.78 32.33 -18.37
C GLN A 135 -0.37 31.77 -18.40
N PHE A 136 -0.04 31.04 -19.47
CA PHE A 136 1.35 30.74 -19.78
C PHE A 136 2.06 32.08 -19.96
N ALA A 137 2.72 32.54 -18.91
CA ALA A 137 3.60 33.67 -19.02
C ALA A 137 4.84 33.17 -19.75
N ASP A 138 5.02 33.59 -21.01
CA ASP A 138 6.22 33.28 -21.81
C ASP A 138 7.52 33.67 -21.09
N SER A 139 7.43 34.54 -20.08
CA SER A 139 8.52 34.85 -19.17
C SER A 139 8.04 35.29 -17.78
N LEU A 140 8.85 35.02 -16.76
CA LEU A 140 8.60 35.44 -15.37
C LEU A 140 8.62 36.98 -15.27
N PRO A 141 7.81 37.58 -14.37
CA PRO A 141 7.87 39.02 -14.08
C PRO A 141 9.31 39.47 -13.75
N PRO A 142 9.75 40.69 -14.10
CA PRO A 142 11.15 41.12 -14.00
C PRO A 142 11.78 40.97 -12.61
N LYS A 143 10.98 41.06 -11.54
CA LYS A 143 11.43 40.87 -10.15
C LYS A 143 11.73 39.41 -9.79
N TYR A 144 11.19 38.47 -10.55
CA TYR A 144 11.39 37.02 -10.44
C TYR A 144 12.17 36.44 -11.62
N MET A 145 12.51 37.24 -12.63
CA MET A 145 13.51 36.83 -13.62
C MET A 145 14.82 36.59 -12.86
N PRO A 146 15.38 35.36 -12.89
CA PRO A 146 16.70 35.15 -12.36
C PRO A 146 17.64 36.09 -13.13
N ARG A 147 18.41 36.92 -12.42
CA ARG A 147 19.49 37.71 -13.04
C ARG A 147 20.50 36.71 -13.58
N LYS A 148 20.31 36.27 -14.83
CA LYS A 148 21.22 35.38 -15.51
C LYS A 148 22.51 36.17 -15.73
N LYS A 149 23.48 36.01 -14.83
CA LYS A 149 24.87 36.02 -15.24
C LYS A 149 25.01 34.80 -16.13
N PHE A 150 24.82 34.99 -17.42
CA PHE A 150 25.11 33.94 -18.39
C PHE A 150 26.62 33.74 -18.38
N PHE A 151 27.08 32.70 -17.67
CA PHE A 151 28.27 32.03 -18.12
C PHE A 151 27.88 31.30 -19.40
N LYS A 152 28.49 31.68 -20.51
CA LYS A 152 28.50 30.82 -21.70
C LYS A 152 29.28 29.58 -21.29
N VAL A 153 28.57 28.52 -20.96
CA VAL A 153 29.16 27.19 -20.73
C VAL A 153 29.05 26.52 -22.09
N GLU A 154 30.18 26.35 -22.79
CA GLU A 154 30.19 25.51 -23.98
C GLU A 154 29.93 24.07 -23.55
N GLU A 155 29.38 23.24 -24.42
CA GLU A 155 28.90 21.89 -24.07
C GLU A 155 30.03 20.97 -23.52
N SER A 156 31.29 21.33 -23.80
CA SER A 156 32.50 20.73 -23.21
C SER A 156 32.78 21.11 -21.75
N ASP A 157 32.19 22.21 -21.27
CA ASP A 157 32.40 22.78 -19.94
C ASP A 157 31.31 22.35 -18.95
N ILE A 158 30.31 21.60 -19.41
CA ILE A 158 29.32 20.96 -18.54
C ILE A 158 30.00 19.72 -17.96
N PRO A 159 30.39 19.72 -16.67
CA PRO A 159 30.85 18.49 -16.05
C PRO A 159 29.72 17.45 -16.19
N PRO A 160 30.01 16.20 -16.55
CA PRO A 160 28.98 15.18 -16.68
C PRO A 160 28.16 15.16 -15.39
N VAL A 161 26.84 15.20 -15.55
CA VAL A 161 25.89 15.19 -14.43
C VAL A 161 26.33 14.11 -13.44
N PRO A 162 26.64 14.45 -12.18
CA PRO A 162 27.02 13.44 -11.21
C PRO A 162 25.89 12.41 -11.14
N GLU A 163 26.25 11.14 -11.32
CA GLU A 163 25.39 9.96 -11.49
C GLU A 163 24.49 9.62 -10.28
N LEU A 164 24.22 10.59 -9.40
CA LEU A 164 24.05 10.38 -7.97
C LEU A 164 22.62 10.45 -7.42
N GLU A 165 21.57 10.54 -8.25
CA GLU A 165 20.19 10.30 -7.78
C GLU A 165 19.39 9.38 -8.73
N ARG A 166 20.01 8.31 -9.25
CA ARG A 166 19.27 7.25 -9.97
C ARG A 166 18.59 6.24 -9.03
N PHE A 167 19.05 6.12 -7.77
CA PHE A 167 18.61 5.06 -6.86
C PHE A 167 18.06 5.60 -5.53
N PRO A 168 16.95 5.04 -5.01
CA PRO A 168 16.37 5.49 -3.74
C PRO A 168 17.31 5.16 -2.57
N ARG A 169 17.36 6.01 -1.54
CA ARG A 169 18.16 5.72 -0.32
C ARG A 169 17.55 4.58 0.53
N SER A 170 16.24 4.39 0.43
CA SER A 170 15.49 3.34 1.10
C SER A 170 14.57 2.66 0.09
N PRO A 171 14.99 1.54 -0.53
CA PRO A 171 14.19 0.88 -1.55
C PRO A 171 13.01 0.16 -0.93
N THR A 172 11.93 0.03 -1.70
CA THR A 172 10.77 -0.78 -1.34
C THR A 172 10.96 -2.22 -1.83
N ALA A 173 10.25 -3.17 -1.21
CA ALA A 173 10.31 -4.58 -1.61
C ALA A 173 9.86 -4.74 -3.08
N LEU A 174 8.84 -3.99 -3.47
CA LEU A 174 8.36 -3.92 -4.85
C LEU A 174 9.44 -3.44 -5.81
N PHE A 175 10.17 -2.37 -5.47
CA PHE A 175 11.27 -1.87 -6.31
C PHE A 175 12.33 -2.94 -6.54
N LEU A 176 12.71 -3.69 -5.49
CA LEU A 176 13.69 -4.76 -5.58
C LEU A 176 13.21 -5.94 -6.45
N SER A 177 11.94 -6.32 -6.35
CA SER A 177 11.35 -7.38 -7.16
C SER A 177 11.29 -7.04 -8.66
N GLU A 178 11.15 -5.76 -9.00
CA GLU A 178 11.12 -5.31 -10.39
C GLU A 178 12.51 -5.25 -11.04
N LEU A 179 13.60 -5.42 -10.28
CA LEU A 179 14.97 -5.39 -10.81
C LEU A 179 15.25 -6.53 -11.78
N SER A 180 14.70 -7.72 -11.52
CA SER A 180 14.85 -8.88 -12.42
C SER A 180 14.24 -8.63 -13.81
N LYS A 181 13.31 -7.68 -13.94
CA LYS A 181 12.65 -7.35 -15.21
C LYS A 181 13.39 -6.30 -16.04
N LYS A 182 14.45 -5.68 -15.52
CA LYS A 182 15.22 -4.64 -16.22
C LYS A 182 16.09 -5.23 -17.34
N GLN A 183 16.40 -4.40 -18.34
CA GLN A 183 17.25 -4.79 -19.47
C GLN A 183 18.68 -5.09 -19.00
N PRO A 184 19.40 -6.08 -19.59
CA PRO A 184 20.73 -6.48 -19.15
C PRO A 184 21.75 -5.32 -19.09
N SER A 185 21.70 -4.38 -20.04
CA SER A 185 22.57 -3.20 -20.08
C SER A 185 22.41 -2.26 -18.89
N GLU A 186 21.23 -2.24 -18.26
CA GLU A 186 20.96 -1.41 -17.10
C GLU A 186 21.24 -2.13 -15.78
N ARG A 187 21.22 -3.48 -15.77
CA ARG A 187 21.34 -4.30 -14.55
C ARG A 187 22.65 -4.09 -13.81
N GLU A 188 23.75 -3.86 -14.52
CA GLU A 188 25.08 -3.67 -13.91
C GLU A 188 25.11 -2.54 -12.86
N GLN A 189 24.36 -1.46 -13.11
CA GLN A 189 24.28 -0.34 -12.17
C GLN A 189 23.47 -0.72 -10.92
N TYR A 190 22.41 -1.51 -11.09
CA TYR A 190 21.60 -2.00 -9.98
C TYR A 190 22.32 -3.07 -9.15
N TYR A 191 23.20 -3.88 -9.76
CA TYR A 191 24.05 -4.83 -9.03
C TYR A 191 24.91 -4.10 -8.00
N LYS A 192 25.61 -3.05 -8.42
CA LYS A 192 26.43 -2.24 -7.52
C LYS A 192 25.60 -1.64 -6.39
N TYR A 193 24.43 -1.11 -6.73
CA TYR A 193 23.52 -0.52 -5.75
C TYR A 193 23.11 -1.54 -4.68
N VAL A 194 22.62 -2.72 -5.09
CA VAL A 194 22.17 -3.78 -4.17
C VAL A 194 23.33 -4.32 -3.32
N LEU A 195 24.50 -4.56 -3.90
CA LEU A 195 25.66 -5.09 -3.17
C LEU A 195 26.26 -4.09 -2.17
N GLN A 196 26.08 -2.79 -2.39
CA GLN A 196 26.59 -1.73 -1.52
C GLN A 196 25.71 -1.48 -0.27
N MET A 197 24.45 -1.90 -0.29
CA MET A 197 23.53 -1.71 0.83
C MET A 197 24.00 -2.48 2.08
N ASP A 198 23.52 -2.05 3.25
CA ASP A 198 23.75 -2.78 4.50
C ASP A 198 22.74 -3.93 4.66
N SER A 199 23.21 -5.03 5.25
CA SER A 199 22.41 -6.24 5.52
C SER A 199 21.13 -5.97 6.34
N SER A 200 21.15 -4.99 7.25
CA SER A 200 20.00 -4.63 8.09
C SER A 200 18.81 -4.15 7.27
N VAL A 201 19.07 -3.52 6.11
CA VAL A 201 18.00 -3.02 5.23
C VAL A 201 17.14 -4.17 4.73
N TYR A 202 17.75 -5.28 4.33
CA TYR A 202 17.01 -6.46 3.87
C TYR A 202 16.23 -7.14 4.98
N THR A 203 16.83 -7.23 6.18
CA THR A 203 16.13 -7.83 7.33
C THR A 203 14.86 -7.06 7.69
N GLY A 204 14.92 -5.72 7.68
CA GLY A 204 13.74 -4.88 7.96
C GLY A 204 12.73 -4.89 6.80
N LEU A 205 13.21 -4.90 5.55
CA LEU A 205 12.34 -4.85 4.38
C LEU A 205 11.51 -6.14 4.22
N PHE A 206 12.12 -7.29 4.49
CA PHE A 206 11.50 -8.61 4.30
C PHE A 206 10.98 -9.26 5.59
N GLU A 207 11.02 -8.55 6.72
CA GLU A 207 10.58 -9.08 8.03
C GLU A 207 9.13 -9.60 8.00
N ARG A 208 8.22 -8.88 7.31
CA ARG A 208 6.78 -9.22 7.26
C ARG A 208 6.36 -9.91 5.99
N SER A 209 6.88 -9.48 4.84
CA SER A 209 6.51 -10.03 3.52
C SER A 209 7.21 -11.36 3.23
N GLY A 210 8.33 -11.62 3.90
CA GLY A 210 9.29 -12.63 3.51
C GLY A 210 10.08 -12.23 2.26
N LEU A 211 11.16 -12.97 2.02
CA LEU A 211 12.07 -12.77 0.90
C LEU A 211 11.39 -13.14 -0.43
N ASP A 212 11.54 -12.25 -1.41
CA ASP A 212 11.00 -12.45 -2.76
C ASP A 212 11.96 -13.27 -3.64
N SER A 213 11.41 -14.21 -4.41
CA SER A 213 12.21 -15.08 -5.28
C SER A 213 12.86 -14.34 -6.44
N ASN A 214 12.16 -13.37 -7.04
CA ASN A 214 12.69 -12.60 -8.17
C ASN A 214 13.86 -11.72 -7.73
N PHE A 215 13.74 -11.10 -6.56
CA PHE A 215 14.85 -10.35 -5.98
C PHE A 215 16.03 -11.25 -5.62
N LEU A 216 15.78 -12.41 -5.02
CA LEU A 216 16.86 -13.33 -4.63
C LEU A 216 17.61 -13.88 -5.86
N GLU A 217 16.89 -14.19 -6.94
CA GLU A 217 17.49 -14.58 -8.24
C GLU A 217 18.39 -13.46 -8.78
N PHE A 218 17.86 -12.22 -8.84
CA PHE A 218 18.62 -11.05 -9.27
C PHE A 218 19.87 -10.83 -8.40
N TYR A 219 19.75 -11.02 -7.08
CA TYR A 219 20.86 -10.88 -6.15
C TYR A 219 21.96 -11.92 -6.41
N VAL A 220 21.58 -13.18 -6.64
CA VAL A 220 22.54 -14.26 -6.94
C VAL A 220 23.26 -13.98 -8.26
N GLU A 221 22.55 -13.48 -9.27
CA GLU A 221 23.15 -13.03 -10.54
C GLU A 221 24.17 -11.90 -10.31
N ALA A 222 23.79 -10.88 -9.53
CA ALA A 222 24.65 -9.76 -9.16
C ALA A 222 25.93 -10.22 -8.44
N ALA A 223 25.77 -11.05 -7.40
CA ALA A 223 26.88 -11.56 -6.60
C ALA A 223 27.83 -12.42 -7.45
N THR A 224 27.29 -13.30 -8.30
CA THR A 224 28.10 -14.16 -9.18
C THR A 224 28.91 -13.33 -10.19
N ASN A 225 28.29 -12.32 -10.80
CA ASN A 225 28.95 -11.43 -11.76
C ASN A 225 30.14 -10.69 -11.12
N TYR A 226 29.96 -10.13 -9.92
CA TYR A 226 31.03 -9.42 -9.22
C TYR A 226 32.11 -10.36 -8.67
N LEU A 227 31.75 -11.53 -8.15
CA LEU A 227 32.73 -12.50 -7.68
C LEU A 227 33.56 -13.14 -8.79
N ALA A 228 33.02 -13.22 -10.01
CA ALA A 228 33.76 -13.63 -11.19
C ALA A 228 34.76 -12.55 -11.65
N SER A 229 34.54 -11.29 -11.28
CA SER A 229 35.47 -10.20 -11.54
C SER A 229 36.63 -10.20 -10.54
N SER A 230 37.71 -9.48 -10.86
CA SER A 230 38.85 -9.30 -9.95
C SER A 230 38.56 -8.36 -8.76
N ASP A 231 37.33 -7.88 -8.62
CA ASP A 231 36.93 -6.89 -7.62
C ASP A 231 36.32 -7.54 -6.37
N ASP A 232 37.08 -7.55 -5.29
CA ASP A 232 36.68 -8.15 -4.01
C ASP A 232 35.99 -7.18 -3.06
N ARG A 233 35.71 -5.93 -3.48
CA ARG A 233 35.14 -4.88 -2.62
C ARG A 233 33.82 -5.26 -1.95
N PHE A 234 33.01 -6.11 -2.61
CA PHE A 234 31.69 -6.50 -2.11
C PHE A 234 31.68 -7.87 -1.42
N LEU A 235 32.81 -8.58 -1.35
CA LEU A 235 32.87 -9.95 -0.85
C LEU A 235 32.31 -10.09 0.58
N GLU A 236 32.72 -9.19 1.49
CA GLU A 236 32.26 -9.21 2.88
C GLU A 236 30.75 -8.90 2.99
N ASN A 237 30.27 -7.93 2.21
CA ASN A 237 28.84 -7.58 2.16
C ASN A 237 28.01 -8.74 1.62
N ILE A 238 28.49 -9.43 0.58
CA ILE A 238 27.80 -10.59 0.01
C ILE A 238 27.61 -11.67 1.08
N ILE A 239 28.66 -11.97 1.86
CA ILE A 239 28.57 -12.97 2.93
C ILE A 239 27.53 -12.55 3.98
N LYS A 240 27.59 -11.28 4.45
CA LYS A 240 26.62 -10.75 5.42
C LYS A 240 25.18 -10.77 4.90
N HIS A 241 24.97 -10.46 3.62
CA HIS A 241 23.66 -10.51 2.98
C HIS A 241 23.13 -11.94 2.90
N LEU A 242 23.96 -12.90 2.52
CA LEU A 242 23.57 -14.31 2.48
C LEU A 242 23.18 -14.82 3.88
N GLU A 243 23.97 -14.49 4.91
CA GLU A 243 23.64 -14.83 6.31
C GLU A 243 22.35 -14.15 6.80
N ALA A 244 22.06 -12.93 6.31
CA ALA A 244 20.82 -12.23 6.61
C ALA A 244 19.62 -12.86 5.89
N PHE A 245 19.74 -13.19 4.60
CA PHE A 245 18.67 -13.79 3.80
C PHE A 245 18.22 -15.14 4.36
N VAL A 246 19.13 -15.96 4.88
CA VAL A 246 18.78 -17.25 5.46
C VAL A 246 17.92 -17.10 6.72
N LYS A 247 18.09 -15.99 7.44
CA LYS A 247 17.31 -15.66 8.64
C LYS A 247 15.96 -15.01 8.30
N THR A 248 15.72 -14.57 7.05
CA THR A 248 14.45 -13.93 6.69
C THR A 248 13.35 -14.95 6.42
N PRO A 249 12.08 -14.62 6.72
CA PRO A 249 10.96 -15.51 6.40
C PRO A 249 10.88 -15.81 4.90
N ARG A 250 10.40 -17.01 4.57
CA ARG A 250 10.22 -17.49 3.18
C ARG A 250 11.52 -17.68 2.38
N PHE A 251 12.70 -17.60 2.99
CA PHE A 251 13.96 -17.95 2.31
C PHE A 251 13.91 -19.35 1.68
N SER A 252 13.47 -20.37 2.43
CA SER A 252 13.36 -21.74 1.94
C SER A 252 12.42 -21.91 0.75
N ILE A 253 11.42 -21.05 0.62
CA ILE A 253 10.50 -21.04 -0.53
C ILE A 253 11.19 -20.32 -1.70
N ALA A 254 11.78 -19.15 -1.44
CA ALA A 254 12.46 -18.36 -2.47
C ALA A 254 13.64 -19.11 -3.10
N SER A 255 14.41 -19.85 -2.29
CA SER A 255 15.55 -20.63 -2.77
C SER A 255 15.16 -21.80 -3.68
N MET A 256 13.93 -22.32 -3.59
CA MET A 256 13.43 -23.36 -4.51
C MET A 256 13.29 -22.88 -5.96
N PHE A 257 13.18 -21.56 -6.18
CA PHE A 257 13.04 -20.98 -7.52
C PHE A 257 14.37 -20.65 -8.17
N ILE A 258 15.50 -20.82 -7.47
CA ILE A 258 16.83 -20.55 -8.02
C ILE A 258 17.42 -21.83 -8.58
N SER A 259 18.02 -21.72 -9.76
CA SER A 259 18.71 -22.86 -10.38
C SER A 259 19.87 -23.33 -9.50
N THR A 260 19.93 -24.63 -9.25
CA THR A 260 21.03 -25.25 -8.48
C THR A 260 22.40 -24.93 -9.06
N SER A 261 22.50 -24.84 -10.40
CA SER A 261 23.72 -24.43 -11.11
C SER A 261 24.19 -23.01 -10.77
N GLN A 262 23.28 -22.06 -10.58
CA GLN A 262 23.61 -20.68 -10.21
C GLN A 262 24.14 -20.62 -8.77
N VAL A 263 23.46 -21.32 -7.86
CA VAL A 263 23.90 -21.44 -6.47
C VAL A 263 25.27 -22.12 -6.38
N ASP A 264 25.49 -23.20 -7.12
CA ASP A 264 26.77 -23.90 -7.17
C ASP A 264 27.88 -22.99 -7.68
N THR A 265 27.62 -22.23 -8.74
CA THR A 265 28.58 -21.27 -9.29
C THR A 265 28.95 -20.20 -8.27
N LEU A 266 27.94 -19.60 -7.62
CA LEU A 266 28.15 -18.59 -6.58
C LEU A 266 29.03 -19.12 -5.44
N PHE A 267 28.70 -20.28 -4.89
CA PHE A 267 29.45 -20.84 -3.76
C PHE A 267 30.85 -21.35 -4.15
N ASN A 268 31.04 -21.83 -5.38
CA ASN A 268 32.37 -22.18 -5.88
C ASN A 268 33.27 -20.95 -5.99
N LEU A 269 32.73 -19.81 -6.47
CA LEU A 269 33.46 -18.54 -6.52
C LEU A 269 33.76 -18.01 -5.10
N LEU A 270 32.80 -18.05 -4.18
CA LEU A 270 33.02 -17.68 -2.78
C LEU A 270 34.09 -18.54 -2.12
N LYS A 271 34.08 -19.85 -2.36
CA LYS A 271 35.08 -20.79 -1.86
C LYS A 271 36.47 -20.48 -2.42
N ALA A 272 36.56 -20.14 -3.70
CA ALA A 272 37.83 -19.75 -4.33
C ALA A 272 38.41 -18.46 -3.72
N LYS A 273 37.56 -17.49 -3.36
CA LYS A 273 38.01 -16.20 -2.79
C LYS A 273 38.29 -16.24 -1.29
N THR A 274 37.48 -16.98 -0.52
CA THR A 274 37.56 -16.99 0.95
C THR A 274 38.36 -18.17 1.52
N ALA A 275 38.66 -19.17 0.69
CA ALA A 275 39.20 -20.48 1.10
C ALA A 275 38.36 -21.21 2.17
N LYS A 276 37.11 -20.78 2.40
CA LYS A 276 36.16 -21.38 3.35
C LYS A 276 35.00 -21.99 2.59
N ASP A 277 34.52 -23.13 3.07
CA ASP A 277 33.28 -23.72 2.56
C ASP A 277 32.09 -23.04 3.23
N LEU A 278 31.48 -22.09 2.51
CA LEU A 278 30.33 -21.33 2.99
C LEU A 278 28.99 -21.91 2.53
N ARG A 279 28.99 -23.10 1.91
CA ARG A 279 27.78 -23.72 1.38
C ARG A 279 26.73 -24.03 2.45
N SER A 280 27.17 -24.21 3.70
CA SER A 280 26.29 -24.37 4.87
C SER A 280 25.44 -23.14 5.18
N ILE A 281 25.76 -21.96 4.63
CA ILE A 281 24.90 -20.79 4.76
C ILE A 281 23.59 -21.01 3.99
N TRP A 282 23.62 -21.71 2.85
CA TRP A 282 22.45 -21.83 1.95
C TRP A 282 21.46 -22.94 2.32
N THR A 283 21.71 -23.67 3.40
CA THR A 283 20.88 -24.79 3.87
C THR A 283 20.09 -24.41 5.11
#